data_AF-A0A2V8JU57-F1
#
_entry.id   AF-A0A2V8JU57-F1
#
_cell.length_a   1.000
_cell.length_b   1.000
_cell.length_c   1.000
_cell.angle_alpha   90.00
_cell.angle_beta   90.00
_cell.angle_gamma   90.00
#
_symmetry.space_group_name_H-M   'P 1'
#
loop_
_entity.id
_entity.type
_entity.pdbx_description
1 polymer ?
#
loop_
_entity_poly.entity_id
_entity_poly.type
_entity_poly.pdbx_seq_one_letter_code
_entity_poly.pdbx_strand_id
1 'polypeptide(L)'
;MIDPRMKRSSLPEIGEFGGNNVAEAAPGMMTAEGSQCSSASPCVPKLLSASTAWGQAFPPNEMGVTMGHWHLNTRDVAANKKIFLAMGAAEVTGGNFQAVRFPGVLINLQLAPGTPPPTGGTVGSIVNHVGFTVQNVQESVARWKAAGVPVLPGTNGRKDQAFVVTPDELRIEILEDKNQKFPIQHHHIHFFVPEAAIPQIQAWYAKTFGAKAGTRGQNQADDLPGANLTFSKADGPTVTTQGRVLDHIGFDVKNLEAFCKKLEAAGIKLDRPYTKNAQGVGLAFIHDPWGTYIEINERPNAVYIQTTSGE
;
A
#
# COMPACT_ATOMS: atom_id res chain seq x y z
N MET A 1 -22.55 -27.20 35.97
CA MET A 1 -22.66 -26.80 37.39
C MET A 1 -21.70 -25.65 37.60
N ILE A 2 -22.22 -24.49 37.96
CA ILE A 2 -21.49 -23.22 38.12
C ILE A 2 -21.41 -22.95 39.62
N ASP A 3 -20.20 -22.70 40.13
CA ASP A 3 -19.93 -22.37 41.53
C ASP A 3 -20.21 -20.86 41.77
N PRO A 4 -21.12 -20.48 42.70
CA PRO A 4 -21.42 -19.11 43.02
C PRO A 4 -20.83 -18.75 44.40
N ARG A 5 -19.74 -17.98 44.45
CA ARG A 5 -19.33 -17.17 45.62
C ARG A 5 -18.06 -16.34 45.37
N MET A 6 -18.22 -15.11 44.88
CA MET A 6 -17.37 -14.01 45.35
C MET A 6 -18.15 -12.69 45.33
N LYS A 7 -18.17 -12.04 46.49
CA LYS A 7 -19.02 -10.93 46.87
C LYS A 7 -18.49 -9.59 46.36
N ARG A 8 -19.44 -8.69 46.09
CA ARG A 8 -19.30 -7.26 45.82
C ARG A 8 -18.77 -6.49 47.05
N SER A 9 -17.97 -5.46 46.82
CA SER A 9 -17.68 -4.35 47.74
C SER A 9 -17.58 -3.06 46.90
N SER A 10 -18.65 -2.28 46.80
CA SER A 10 -18.94 -1.06 47.57
C SER A 10 -18.02 0.14 47.23
N LEU A 11 -18.49 0.98 46.30
CA LEU A 11 -18.06 2.37 46.06
C LEU A 11 -18.73 3.30 47.08
N PRO A 12 -18.13 4.45 47.44
CA PRO A 12 -18.84 5.53 48.09
C PRO A 12 -19.25 6.64 47.08
N GLU A 13 -20.53 7.02 47.13
CA GLU A 13 -21.09 8.28 46.61
C GLU A 13 -20.90 9.41 47.62
N ILE A 14 -20.55 10.60 47.13
CA ILE A 14 -20.80 11.94 47.71
C ILE A 14 -20.85 12.89 46.50
N GLY A 15 -21.69 13.90 46.31
CA GLY A 15 -22.84 14.47 47.02
C GLY A 15 -23.18 15.77 46.27
N GLU A 16 -24.42 15.94 45.81
CA GLU A 16 -24.91 17.16 45.16
C GLU A 16 -25.13 18.29 46.19
N PHE A 17 -24.86 19.54 45.79
CA PHE A 17 -25.46 20.74 46.39
C PHE A 17 -25.82 21.74 45.28
N GLY A 18 -27.12 22.04 45.15
CA GLY A 18 -27.64 23.23 44.46
C GLY A 18 -27.35 24.51 45.26
N GLY A 19 -27.71 25.73 44.87
CA GLY A 19 -28.49 26.28 43.77
C GLY A 19 -28.70 27.79 44.06
N ASN A 20 -28.95 28.56 43.00
CA ASN A 20 -29.68 29.85 42.91
C ASN A 20 -29.35 31.06 43.82
N ASN A 21 -29.03 32.20 43.18
CA ASN A 21 -29.86 33.42 43.04
C ASN A 21 -28.98 34.61 42.58
N VAL A 22 -29.12 35.19 41.38
CA VAL A 22 -29.99 36.27 40.84
C VAL A 22 -30.07 37.60 41.60
N ALA A 23 -29.97 38.68 40.80
CA ALA A 23 -30.49 40.07 40.95
C ALA A 23 -29.57 41.07 41.72
N GLU A 24 -29.43 42.37 41.39
CA GLU A 24 -30.03 43.28 40.40
C GLU A 24 -29.26 44.64 40.38
N ALA A 25 -29.36 45.38 39.26
CA ALA A 25 -29.45 46.86 39.10
C ALA A 25 -28.38 47.83 39.69
N ALA A 26 -28.03 49.00 39.13
CA ALA A 26 -28.25 49.75 37.88
C ALA A 26 -27.33 51.04 37.94
N PRO A 27 -27.60 52.20 37.28
CA PRO A 27 -27.00 52.65 36.02
C PRO A 27 -26.21 54.00 36.09
N GLY A 28 -25.54 54.39 35.00
CA GLY A 28 -24.91 55.71 34.84
C GLY A 28 -24.88 56.18 33.38
N MET A 29 -25.22 57.45 33.16
CA MET A 29 -25.80 58.08 31.96
C MET A 29 -24.78 58.71 30.99
N MET A 30 -25.14 58.70 29.69
CA MET A 30 -24.97 59.69 28.60
C MET A 30 -23.67 60.53 28.43
N THR A 31 -23.15 60.52 27.20
CA THR A 31 -23.16 61.61 26.17
C THR A 31 -22.19 61.17 25.04
N ALA A 32 -22.06 61.77 23.86
CA ALA A 32 -22.97 62.01 22.74
C ALA A 32 -22.09 62.07 21.46
N GLU A 33 -22.71 61.90 20.29
CA GLU A 33 -22.28 62.36 18.95
C GLU A 33 -21.16 61.63 18.17
N GLY A 34 -21.50 61.24 16.92
CA GLY A 34 -20.72 61.67 15.76
C GLY A 34 -20.02 60.61 14.90
N SER A 35 -20.69 60.27 13.79
CA SER A 35 -20.09 60.18 12.44
C SER A 35 -19.57 58.84 11.89
N GLN A 36 -20.26 58.44 10.80
CA GLN A 36 -19.76 57.88 9.55
C GLN A 36 -19.65 56.35 9.34
N CYS A 37 -19.86 56.05 8.05
CA CYS A 37 -20.43 54.86 7.45
C CYS A 37 -19.36 54.11 6.64
N SER A 38 -19.69 52.86 6.31
CA SER A 38 -19.19 52.03 5.20
C SER A 38 -17.94 51.15 5.40
N SER A 39 -18.27 49.89 5.68
CA SER A 39 -17.73 48.65 5.08
C SER A 39 -16.22 48.36 5.20
N ALA A 40 -15.83 47.71 6.29
CA ALA A 40 -14.66 46.83 6.30
C ALA A 40 -15.10 45.43 5.82
N SER A 41 -14.64 45.02 4.63
CA SER A 41 -14.74 43.63 4.19
C SER A 41 -13.83 42.77 5.08
N PRO A 42 -14.33 41.69 5.72
CA PRO A 42 -13.44 40.78 6.43
C PRO A 42 -12.59 40.03 5.39
N CYS A 43 -11.28 40.26 5.44
CA CYS A 43 -10.31 39.45 4.71
C CYS A 43 -10.35 38.03 5.30
N VAL A 44 -11.12 37.14 4.67
CA VAL A 44 -11.17 35.73 5.03
C VAL A 44 -9.80 35.15 4.70
N PRO A 45 -9.02 34.65 5.69
CA PRO A 45 -7.80 33.93 5.38
C PRO A 45 -8.19 32.71 4.56
N LYS A 46 -7.77 32.67 3.28
CA LYS A 46 -7.83 31.47 2.46
C LYS A 46 -7.01 30.41 3.19
N LEU A 47 -7.69 29.52 3.91
CA LEU A 47 -7.12 28.26 4.34
C LEU A 47 -6.72 27.55 3.05
N LEU A 48 -5.42 27.55 2.75
CA LEU A 48 -4.85 26.65 1.76
C LEU A 48 -5.03 25.27 2.37
N SER A 49 -6.17 24.62 2.07
CA SER A 49 -6.28 23.17 2.20
C SER A 49 -5.13 22.61 1.39
N ALA A 50 -4.10 22.11 2.07
CA ALA A 50 -3.10 21.28 1.44
C ALA A 50 -3.83 20.04 0.95
N SER A 51 -4.32 20.09 -0.29
CA SER A 51 -4.72 18.90 -1.00
C SER A 51 -3.48 18.03 -1.03
N THR A 52 -3.48 16.95 -0.24
CA THR A 52 -2.56 15.84 -0.46
C THR A 52 -2.79 15.40 -1.89
N ALA A 53 -1.93 15.85 -2.81
CA ALA A 53 -1.90 15.33 -4.16
C ALA A 53 -1.48 13.88 -4.05
N TRP A 54 -2.45 12.97 -4.01
CA TRP A 54 -2.20 11.54 -4.09
C TRP A 54 -1.56 11.29 -5.45
N GLY A 55 -0.31 10.81 -5.44
CA GLY A 55 0.52 10.69 -6.62
C GLY A 55 -0.22 9.99 -7.76
N GLN A 56 -0.25 10.66 -8.91
CA GLN A 56 -0.60 10.06 -10.19
C GLN A 56 0.26 8.80 -10.39
N ALA A 57 -0.30 7.77 -11.04
CA ALA A 57 0.47 6.61 -11.45
C ALA A 57 1.83 6.98 -12.00
N PHE A 58 2.83 6.15 -11.70
CA PHE A 58 4.08 6.25 -12.43
C PHE A 58 3.79 6.04 -13.92
N PRO A 59 4.20 6.99 -14.77
CA PRO A 59 4.00 6.87 -16.21
C PRO A 59 4.57 5.54 -16.70
N PRO A 60 3.84 4.79 -17.54
CA PRO A 60 4.38 3.56 -18.10
C PRO A 60 5.67 3.82 -18.88
N ASN A 61 6.56 2.82 -18.89
CA ASN A 61 7.82 2.88 -19.63
C ASN A 61 7.58 2.85 -21.16
N GLU A 62 8.66 2.79 -21.93
CA GLU A 62 8.62 2.73 -23.40
C GLU A 62 7.88 1.50 -23.94
N MET A 63 7.83 0.40 -23.17
CA MET A 63 7.05 -0.80 -23.49
C MET A 63 5.58 -0.69 -23.03
N GLY A 64 5.20 0.43 -22.43
CA GLY A 64 3.86 0.67 -21.93
C GLY A 64 3.58 -0.01 -20.59
N VAL A 65 4.61 -0.42 -19.83
CA VAL A 65 4.50 -1.17 -18.56
C VAL A 65 4.69 -0.25 -17.35
N THR A 66 3.88 -0.44 -16.31
CA THR A 66 4.05 0.18 -14.99
C THR A 66 3.64 -0.79 -13.87
N MET A 67 4.13 -0.57 -12.65
CA MET A 67 3.68 -1.30 -11.47
C MET A 67 2.18 -1.08 -11.26
N GLY A 68 1.43 -2.18 -11.13
CA GLY A 68 -0.02 -2.16 -10.93
C GLY A 68 -0.38 -2.48 -9.49
N HIS A 69 -0.25 -3.74 -9.10
CA HIS A 69 -0.79 -4.22 -7.83
C HIS A 69 -0.02 -5.34 -7.15
N TRP A 70 -0.32 -5.51 -5.86
CA TRP A 70 -0.17 -6.77 -5.16
C TRP A 70 -1.53 -7.41 -4.99
N HIS A 71 -1.61 -8.72 -5.14
CA HIS A 71 -2.84 -9.45 -4.84
C HIS A 71 -2.61 -10.45 -3.74
N LEU A 72 -3.30 -10.22 -2.62
CA LEU A 72 -3.14 -11.02 -1.43
C LEU A 72 -4.18 -12.14 -1.37
N ASN A 73 -3.75 -13.32 -0.91
CA ASN A 73 -4.62 -14.40 -0.47
C ASN A 73 -4.76 -14.35 1.06
N THR A 74 -5.39 -13.30 1.56
CA THR A 74 -5.50 -13.03 3.00
C THR A 74 -6.54 -13.92 3.67
N ARG A 75 -6.28 -14.40 4.90
CA ARG A 75 -7.29 -15.09 5.73
C ARG A 75 -8.21 -14.11 6.47
N ASP A 76 -7.64 -13.00 6.95
CA ASP A 76 -8.38 -11.94 7.62
C ASP A 76 -8.21 -10.59 6.90
N VAL A 77 -9.15 -10.31 5.99
CA VAL A 77 -9.19 -9.09 5.18
C VAL A 77 -9.30 -7.85 6.05
N ALA A 78 -10.07 -7.92 7.14
CA ALA A 78 -10.29 -6.78 8.03
C ALA A 78 -9.01 -6.43 8.80
N ALA A 79 -8.29 -7.44 9.32
CA ALA A 79 -7.03 -7.24 10.01
C ALA A 79 -5.96 -6.63 9.09
N ASN A 80 -5.80 -7.18 7.87
CA ASN A 80 -4.83 -6.66 6.91
C ASN A 80 -5.20 -5.24 6.45
N LYS A 81 -6.48 -4.98 6.17
CA LYS A 81 -6.96 -3.62 5.83
C LYS A 81 -6.64 -2.62 6.94
N LYS A 82 -6.91 -2.97 8.20
CA LYS A 82 -6.60 -2.12 9.36
C LYS A 82 -5.11 -1.79 9.44
N ILE A 83 -4.24 -2.78 9.21
CA ILE A 83 -2.78 -2.58 9.17
C ILE A 83 -2.40 -1.60 8.07
N PHE A 84 -2.86 -1.80 6.83
CA PHE A 84 -2.51 -0.91 5.73
C PHE A 84 -3.03 0.52 5.90
N LEU A 85 -4.26 0.68 6.42
CA LEU A 85 -4.80 2.01 6.75
C LEU A 85 -3.98 2.70 7.85
N ALA A 86 -3.58 1.97 8.90
CA ALA A 86 -2.69 2.49 9.93
C ALA A 86 -1.28 2.85 9.38
N MET A 87 -0.84 2.16 8.33
CA MET A 87 0.40 2.48 7.62
C MET A 87 0.28 3.72 6.72
N GLY A 88 -0.93 4.18 6.41
CA GLY A 88 -1.19 5.38 5.61
C GLY A 88 -1.79 5.11 4.23
N ALA A 89 -2.34 3.93 3.98
CA ALA A 89 -3.05 3.66 2.73
C ALA A 89 -4.35 4.46 2.62
N ALA A 90 -4.77 4.79 1.40
CA ALA A 90 -6.16 5.18 1.13
C ALA A 90 -7.00 3.94 0.86
N GLU A 91 -8.24 3.95 1.35
CA GLU A 91 -9.23 2.96 0.97
C GLU A 91 -9.67 3.14 -0.49
N VAL A 92 -9.91 2.02 -1.18
CA VAL A 92 -10.49 1.98 -2.53
C VAL A 92 -11.88 1.38 -2.44
N THR A 93 -12.87 2.11 -2.96
CA THR A 93 -14.28 1.68 -2.99
C THR A 93 -14.73 1.37 -4.43
N GLY A 94 -15.76 0.54 -4.58
CA GLY A 94 -16.39 0.25 -5.88
C GLY A 94 -15.65 -0.75 -6.79
N GLY A 95 -14.58 -1.39 -6.31
CA GLY A 95 -13.89 -2.47 -7.02
C GLY A 95 -14.45 -3.86 -6.73
N ASN A 96 -14.06 -4.86 -7.54
CA ASN A 96 -14.43 -6.27 -7.35
C ASN A 96 -13.80 -6.90 -6.10
N PHE A 97 -12.70 -6.31 -5.61
CA PHE A 97 -11.98 -6.74 -4.42
C PHE A 97 -11.97 -5.61 -3.40
N GLN A 98 -11.86 -5.96 -2.12
CA GLN A 98 -11.51 -4.96 -1.13
C GLN A 98 -10.06 -4.60 -1.37
N ALA A 99 -9.80 -3.30 -1.50
CA ALA A 99 -8.47 -2.84 -1.83
C ALA A 99 -8.12 -1.57 -1.07
N VAL A 100 -6.82 -1.37 -0.93
CA VAL A 100 -6.21 -0.14 -0.44
C VAL A 100 -5.14 0.28 -1.44
N ARG A 101 -4.77 1.55 -1.42
CA ARG A 101 -3.74 2.09 -2.31
C ARG A 101 -2.72 2.91 -1.55
N PHE A 102 -1.48 2.80 -2.00
CA PHE A 102 -0.39 3.70 -1.67
C PHE A 102 0.11 4.37 -2.96
N PRO A 103 0.86 5.47 -2.88
CA PRO A 103 1.61 5.95 -4.03
C PRO A 103 2.44 4.79 -4.63
N GLY A 104 2.19 4.46 -5.90
CA GLY A 104 2.90 3.42 -6.64
C GLY A 104 2.34 1.99 -6.59
N VAL A 105 1.33 1.68 -5.78
CA VAL A 105 0.75 0.32 -5.76
C VAL A 105 -0.70 0.27 -5.27
N LEU A 106 -1.52 -0.55 -5.94
CA LEU A 106 -2.81 -1.04 -5.44
C LEU A 106 -2.61 -2.37 -4.70
N ILE A 107 -3.27 -2.57 -3.58
CA ILE A 107 -3.22 -3.84 -2.85
C ILE A 107 -4.64 -4.41 -2.80
N ASN A 108 -4.87 -5.47 -3.58
CA ASN A 108 -6.09 -6.27 -3.47
C ASN A 108 -5.93 -7.21 -2.27
N LEU A 109 -6.87 -7.14 -1.32
CA LEU A 109 -6.71 -7.79 -0.04
C LEU A 109 -7.14 -9.25 -0.05
N GLN A 110 -7.84 -9.72 -1.07
CA GLN A 110 -8.31 -11.10 -1.17
C GLN A 110 -8.37 -11.58 -2.61
N LEU A 111 -8.21 -12.89 -2.80
CA LEU A 111 -8.53 -13.58 -4.05
C LEU A 111 -10.05 -13.77 -4.22
N ALA A 112 -10.45 -14.33 -5.36
CA ALA A 112 -11.84 -14.62 -5.66
C ALA A 112 -12.47 -15.56 -4.61
N PRO A 113 -13.78 -15.44 -4.33
CA PRO A 113 -14.49 -16.35 -3.43
C PRO A 113 -14.27 -17.83 -3.81
N GLY A 114 -14.06 -18.67 -2.79
CA GLY A 114 -13.81 -20.11 -2.98
C GLY A 114 -12.34 -20.48 -3.21
N THR A 115 -11.43 -19.51 -3.27
CA THR A 115 -9.99 -19.79 -3.30
C THR A 115 -9.53 -20.41 -1.96
N PRO A 116 -8.70 -21.48 -1.97
CA PRO A 116 -8.14 -22.03 -0.74
C PRO A 116 -7.33 -20.99 0.06
N PRO A 117 -7.28 -21.10 1.40
CA PRO A 117 -6.46 -20.23 2.23
C PRO A 117 -4.98 -20.32 1.86
N PRO A 118 -4.17 -19.29 2.17
CA PRO A 118 -2.78 -19.26 1.77
C PRO A 118 -2.01 -20.42 2.40
N THR A 119 -1.13 -21.01 1.61
CA THR A 119 -0.29 -22.14 2.00
C THR A 119 0.93 -21.72 2.82
N GLY A 120 1.18 -20.40 2.96
CA GLY A 120 2.13 -19.81 3.88
C GLY A 120 2.47 -18.34 3.55
N GLY A 121 3.34 -17.74 4.38
CA GLY A 121 3.84 -16.38 4.21
C GLY A 121 4.75 -16.15 2.99
N THR A 122 5.24 -14.92 2.80
CA THR A 122 6.13 -14.60 1.67
C THR A 122 7.55 -15.14 1.83
N VAL A 123 8.01 -15.32 3.07
CA VAL A 123 9.34 -15.88 3.37
C VAL A 123 9.41 -17.32 2.87
N GLY A 124 10.46 -17.62 2.10
CA GLY A 124 10.64 -18.92 1.43
C GLY A 124 10.00 -19.02 0.04
N SER A 125 9.26 -18.02 -0.40
CA SER A 125 8.84 -17.91 -1.80
C SER A 125 9.83 -17.09 -2.63
N ILE A 126 9.70 -17.18 -3.96
CA ILE A 126 10.50 -16.40 -4.92
C ILE A 126 10.39 -14.90 -4.66
N VAL A 127 9.22 -14.37 -4.24
CA VAL A 127 9.09 -13.01 -3.73
C VAL A 127 9.11 -13.05 -2.20
N ASN A 128 10.28 -12.83 -1.62
CA ASN A 128 10.48 -12.96 -0.18
C ASN A 128 9.74 -11.88 0.62
N HIS A 129 9.79 -10.65 0.12
CA HIS A 129 9.09 -9.51 0.69
C HIS A 129 8.88 -8.43 -0.36
N VAL A 130 7.98 -7.53 -0.03
CA VAL A 130 7.75 -6.27 -0.74
C VAL A 130 8.13 -5.13 0.19
N GLY A 131 8.21 -3.89 -0.30
CA GLY A 131 8.58 -2.82 0.60
C GLY A 131 8.21 -1.42 0.19
N PHE A 132 8.21 -0.58 1.23
CA PHE A 132 7.92 0.83 1.16
C PHE A 132 9.12 1.64 1.66
N THR A 133 9.18 2.88 1.21
CA THR A 133 10.06 3.90 1.78
C THR A 133 9.24 4.88 2.61
N VAL A 134 9.85 5.42 3.66
CA VAL A 134 9.33 6.49 4.52
C VAL A 134 10.43 7.51 4.79
N GLN A 135 10.05 8.74 5.14
CA GLN A 135 11.02 9.81 5.42
C GLN A 135 11.87 9.56 6.68
N ASN A 136 11.26 8.93 7.69
CA ASN A 136 11.90 8.56 8.94
C ASN A 136 11.31 7.24 9.42
N VAL A 137 12.15 6.21 9.50
CA VAL A 137 11.70 4.86 9.91
C VAL A 137 11.32 4.84 11.37
N GLN A 138 12.09 5.45 12.25
CA GLN A 138 11.85 5.40 13.70
C GLN A 138 10.53 6.08 14.08
N GLU A 139 10.25 7.26 13.52
CA GLU A 139 8.99 7.97 13.75
C GLU A 139 7.78 7.19 13.21
N SER A 140 7.92 6.62 12.01
CA SER A 140 6.86 5.79 11.40
C SER A 140 6.56 4.55 12.24
N VAL A 141 7.61 3.85 12.67
CA VAL A 141 7.49 2.67 13.54
C VAL A 141 6.83 3.02 14.88
N ALA A 142 7.20 4.14 15.52
CA ALA A 142 6.58 4.55 16.77
C ALA A 142 5.07 4.76 16.61
N ARG A 143 4.65 5.48 15.57
CA ARG A 143 3.24 5.69 15.22
C ARG A 143 2.50 4.38 14.93
N TRP A 144 3.11 3.49 14.16
CA TRP A 144 2.50 2.21 13.79
C TRP A 144 2.35 1.28 14.99
N LYS A 145 3.36 1.20 15.87
CA LYS A 145 3.26 0.45 17.13
C LYS A 145 2.15 0.99 18.03
N ALA A 146 2.01 2.31 18.13
CA ALA A 146 0.90 2.92 18.88
C ALA A 146 -0.48 2.58 18.28
N ALA A 147 -0.55 2.34 16.97
CA ALA A 147 -1.76 1.87 16.27
C ALA A 147 -1.94 0.34 16.28
N GLY A 148 -1.06 -0.42 16.95
CA GLY A 148 -1.13 -1.88 17.03
C GLY A 148 -0.63 -2.62 15.78
N VAL A 149 0.12 -1.97 14.90
CA VAL A 149 0.74 -2.62 13.74
C VAL A 149 1.91 -3.51 14.22
N PRO A 150 1.99 -4.78 13.74
CA PRO A 150 3.08 -5.70 14.09
C PRO A 150 4.38 -5.31 13.37
N VAL A 151 5.30 -4.66 14.10
CA VAL A 151 6.59 -4.20 13.56
C VAL A 151 7.77 -4.92 14.22
N LEU A 152 8.63 -5.52 13.40
CA LEU A 152 9.94 -6.05 13.74
C LEU A 152 11.05 -5.03 13.46
N PRO A 153 12.16 -5.04 14.21
CA PRO A 153 13.30 -4.17 13.95
C PRO A 153 14.00 -4.51 12.63
N GLY A 154 14.80 -3.56 12.12
CA GLY A 154 15.70 -3.79 11.01
C GLY A 154 16.76 -4.85 11.33
N THR A 155 17.27 -5.49 10.28
CA THR A 155 18.39 -6.43 10.37
C THR A 155 19.66 -5.76 10.87
N ASN A 156 20.53 -6.49 11.56
CA ASN A 156 21.85 -6.02 12.01
C ASN A 156 21.82 -4.68 12.79
N GLY A 157 20.72 -4.41 13.52
CA GLY A 157 20.57 -3.18 14.31
C GLY A 157 20.33 -1.90 13.48
N ARG A 158 20.03 -2.03 12.19
CA ARG A 158 19.71 -0.90 11.32
C ARG A 158 18.49 -0.12 11.83
N LYS A 159 18.66 1.18 12.01
CA LYS A 159 17.59 2.10 12.45
C LYS A 159 16.84 2.73 11.28
N ASP A 160 17.43 2.69 10.10
CA ASP A 160 16.88 3.12 8.81
C ASP A 160 16.10 1.99 8.10
N GLN A 161 15.81 0.90 8.82
CA GLN A 161 15.07 -0.26 8.33
C GLN A 161 14.13 -0.80 9.42
N ALA A 162 12.97 -1.30 9.01
CA ALA A 162 12.07 -2.09 9.85
C ALA A 162 11.28 -3.08 8.98
N PHE A 163 10.55 -4.00 9.61
CA PHE A 163 9.64 -4.89 8.90
C PHE A 163 8.25 -4.86 9.52
N VAL A 164 7.22 -4.70 8.70
CA VAL A 164 5.85 -5.04 9.09
C VAL A 164 5.58 -6.48 8.67
N VAL A 165 5.04 -7.31 9.56
CA VAL A 165 4.66 -8.69 9.25
C VAL A 165 3.20 -8.88 9.59
N THR A 166 2.36 -9.05 8.57
CA THR A 166 0.91 -9.22 8.79
C THR A 166 0.60 -10.56 9.47
N PRO A 167 -0.61 -10.76 10.03
CA PRO A 167 -1.00 -12.03 10.64
C PRO A 167 -0.92 -13.24 9.70
N ASP A 168 -1.02 -13.00 8.39
CA ASP A 168 -0.88 -14.02 7.35
C ASP A 168 0.56 -14.17 6.83
N GLU A 169 1.53 -13.60 7.55
CA GLU A 169 2.97 -13.68 7.28
C GLU A 169 3.40 -13.02 5.96
N LEU A 170 2.68 -11.97 5.52
CA LEU A 170 3.19 -11.04 4.51
C LEU A 170 4.29 -10.20 5.14
N ARG A 171 5.53 -10.35 4.67
CA ARG A 171 6.66 -9.52 5.10
C ARG A 171 6.77 -8.27 4.22
N ILE A 172 6.79 -7.12 4.88
CA ILE A 172 6.91 -5.80 4.25
C ILE A 172 8.14 -5.11 4.83
N GLU A 173 9.15 -4.87 4.00
CA GLU A 173 10.33 -4.09 4.36
C GLU A 173 10.04 -2.59 4.29
N ILE A 174 10.50 -1.85 5.30
CA ILE A 174 10.38 -0.41 5.39
C ILE A 174 11.79 0.17 5.41
N LEU A 175 12.09 1.05 4.45
CA LEU A 175 13.39 1.71 4.31
C LEU A 175 13.26 3.23 4.49
N GLU A 176 14.31 3.85 5.00
CA GLU A 176 14.39 5.31 5.12
C GLU A 176 14.84 5.96 3.80
N ASP A 177 14.06 6.89 3.28
CA ASP A 177 14.49 7.87 2.29
C ASP A 177 14.05 9.27 2.75
N LYS A 178 15.00 10.01 3.33
CA LYS A 178 14.78 11.37 3.83
C LYS A 178 14.36 12.36 2.74
N ASN A 179 14.63 12.05 1.47
CA ASN A 179 14.33 12.92 0.35
C ASN A 179 12.96 12.65 -0.27
N GLN A 180 12.31 11.53 0.09
CA GLN A 180 11.02 11.15 -0.45
C GLN A 180 9.94 12.19 -0.15
N LYS A 181 9.02 12.37 -1.09
CA LYS A 181 7.97 13.41 -1.03
C LYS A 181 6.65 12.93 -0.43
N PHE A 182 6.44 11.62 -0.38
CA PHE A 182 5.27 11.00 0.24
C PHE A 182 5.61 10.52 1.67
N PRO A 183 4.67 10.58 2.61
CA PRO A 183 4.86 10.02 3.96
C PRO A 183 5.24 8.53 3.92
N ILE A 184 4.70 7.81 2.94
CA ILE A 184 5.00 6.42 2.61
C ILE A 184 4.72 6.20 1.11
N GLN A 185 5.55 5.41 0.43
CA GLN A 185 5.39 5.09 -0.99
C GLN A 185 5.95 3.69 -1.29
N HIS A 186 5.30 2.98 -2.22
CA HIS A 186 5.78 1.69 -2.69
C HIS A 186 7.17 1.87 -3.30
N HIS A 187 8.09 1.00 -2.89
CA HIS A 187 9.46 1.10 -3.31
C HIS A 187 9.88 -0.10 -4.13
N HIS A 188 9.63 -1.32 -3.63
CA HIS A 188 10.26 -2.48 -4.23
C HIS A 188 9.53 -3.81 -4.03
N ILE A 189 9.88 -4.75 -4.90
CA ILE A 189 9.61 -6.18 -4.76
C ILE A 189 10.97 -6.86 -4.64
N HIS A 190 11.16 -7.73 -3.64
CA HIS A 190 12.43 -8.40 -3.39
C HIS A 190 12.33 -9.89 -3.67
N PHE A 191 13.00 -10.30 -4.73
CA PHE A 191 13.09 -11.65 -5.23
C PHE A 191 14.29 -12.38 -4.66
N PHE A 192 14.09 -13.65 -4.30
CA PHE A 192 15.12 -14.55 -3.78
C PHE A 192 15.25 -15.74 -4.73
N VAL A 193 16.37 -15.80 -5.44
CA VAL A 193 16.70 -16.81 -6.45
C VAL A 193 18.02 -17.51 -6.12
N PRO A 194 18.33 -18.66 -6.73
CA PRO A 194 19.71 -19.16 -6.72
C PRO A 194 20.68 -18.08 -7.18
N GLU A 195 21.84 -17.96 -6.56
CA GLU A 195 22.83 -16.92 -6.88
C GLU A 195 23.19 -16.89 -8.36
N ALA A 196 23.37 -18.08 -8.95
CA ALA A 196 23.65 -18.25 -10.37
C ALA A 196 22.51 -17.81 -11.30
N ALA A 197 21.31 -17.51 -10.78
CA ALA A 197 20.14 -17.06 -11.53
C ALA A 197 19.91 -15.53 -11.49
N ILE A 198 20.61 -14.80 -10.62
CA ILE A 198 20.46 -13.35 -10.43
C ILE A 198 20.65 -12.57 -11.75
N PRO A 199 21.71 -12.76 -12.55
CA PRO A 199 21.84 -12.02 -13.80
C PRO A 199 20.75 -12.39 -14.83
N GLN A 200 20.23 -13.61 -14.80
CA GLN A 200 19.20 -14.08 -15.72
C GLN A 200 17.84 -13.49 -15.40
N ILE A 201 17.46 -13.38 -14.12
CA ILE A 201 16.20 -12.76 -13.73
C ILE A 201 16.18 -11.28 -14.04
N GLN A 202 17.30 -10.58 -13.80
CA GLN A 202 17.46 -9.19 -14.21
C GLN A 202 17.30 -9.03 -15.73
N ALA A 203 18.03 -9.84 -16.52
CA ALA A 203 17.91 -9.79 -17.97
C ALA A 203 16.49 -10.13 -18.47
N TRP A 204 15.78 -11.04 -17.79
CA TRP A 204 14.44 -11.45 -18.15
C TRP A 204 13.41 -10.34 -17.90
N TYR A 205 13.42 -9.68 -16.74
CA TYR A 205 12.52 -8.55 -16.47
C TYR A 205 12.83 -7.34 -17.36
N ALA A 206 14.10 -7.06 -17.62
CA ALA A 206 14.50 -6.03 -18.59
C ALA A 206 13.97 -6.32 -20.00
N LYS A 207 14.13 -7.55 -20.50
CA LYS A 207 13.65 -7.96 -21.83
C LYS A 207 12.12 -8.01 -21.93
N THR A 208 11.47 -8.54 -20.91
CA THR A 208 10.03 -8.89 -20.97
C THR A 208 9.17 -7.67 -20.68
N PHE A 209 9.57 -6.84 -19.71
CA PHE A 209 8.77 -5.73 -19.23
C PHE A 209 9.41 -4.36 -19.46
N GLY A 210 10.61 -4.29 -20.05
CA GLY A 210 11.30 -3.03 -20.29
C GLY A 210 11.83 -2.38 -19.01
N ALA A 211 12.09 -3.20 -17.99
CA ALA A 211 12.71 -2.73 -16.76
C ALA A 211 14.18 -2.34 -17.03
N LYS A 212 14.71 -1.37 -16.29
CA LYS A 212 16.07 -0.86 -16.51
C LYS A 212 17.05 -1.53 -15.55
N ALA A 213 17.96 -2.33 -16.09
CA ALA A 213 18.98 -2.98 -15.28
C ALA A 213 19.89 -1.99 -14.57
N GLY A 214 20.15 -2.26 -13.29
CA GLY A 214 20.97 -1.47 -12.41
C GLY A 214 21.22 -2.18 -11.09
N THR A 215 21.28 -1.41 -10.02
CA THR A 215 21.56 -1.92 -8.67
C THR A 215 20.77 -1.14 -7.63
N ARG A 216 20.38 -1.81 -6.54
CA ARG A 216 19.86 -1.18 -5.33
C ARG A 216 20.81 -1.46 -4.17
N GLY A 217 21.63 -0.47 -3.81
CA GLY A 217 22.76 -0.72 -2.92
C GLY A 217 23.73 -1.72 -3.56
N GLN A 218 23.96 -2.85 -2.90
CA GLN A 218 24.86 -3.90 -3.40
C GLN A 218 24.15 -4.98 -4.24
N ASN A 219 22.82 -4.95 -4.30
CA ASN A 219 22.05 -5.98 -5.00
C ASN A 219 21.85 -5.60 -6.47
N GLN A 220 21.93 -6.59 -7.36
CA GLN A 220 21.43 -6.42 -8.73
C GLN A 220 19.93 -6.14 -8.69
N ALA A 221 19.49 -5.22 -9.53
CA ALA A 221 18.09 -4.80 -9.56
C ALA A 221 17.65 -4.34 -10.94
N ASP A 222 16.35 -4.32 -11.18
CA ASP A 222 15.78 -3.56 -12.30
C ASP A 222 14.87 -2.44 -11.80
N ASP A 223 14.93 -1.28 -12.44
CA ASP A 223 13.98 -0.19 -12.21
C ASP A 223 12.82 -0.28 -13.21
N LEU A 224 11.62 -0.52 -12.69
CA LEU A 224 10.35 -0.43 -13.39
C LEU A 224 9.60 0.83 -12.89
N PRO A 225 8.81 1.54 -13.73
CA PRO A 225 7.98 2.61 -13.21
C PRO A 225 7.12 2.14 -12.03
N GLY A 226 7.33 2.76 -10.86
CA GLY A 226 6.63 2.46 -9.62
C GLY A 226 7.14 1.28 -8.80
N ALA A 227 8.22 0.60 -9.22
CA ALA A 227 8.84 -0.45 -8.43
C ALA A 227 10.30 -0.68 -8.81
N ASN A 228 11.17 -0.84 -7.81
CA ASN A 228 12.46 -1.47 -8.01
C ASN A 228 12.36 -2.99 -7.77
N LEU A 229 12.88 -3.79 -8.69
CA LEU A 229 12.91 -5.26 -8.63
C LEU A 229 14.28 -5.68 -8.06
N THR A 230 14.33 -5.88 -6.75
CA THR A 230 15.40 -6.49 -5.93
C THR A 230 15.74 -7.94 -6.23
N PHE A 231 16.94 -8.32 -6.66
CA PHE A 231 17.34 -9.72 -6.74
C PHE A 231 18.43 -10.05 -5.71
N SER A 232 18.18 -11.04 -4.86
CA SER A 232 19.14 -11.56 -3.87
C SER A 232 19.25 -13.07 -3.94
N LYS A 233 20.35 -13.59 -3.41
CA LYS A 233 20.55 -15.03 -3.21
C LYS A 233 19.55 -15.58 -2.19
N ALA A 234 18.91 -16.69 -2.54
CA ALA A 234 18.16 -17.51 -1.61
C ALA A 234 19.08 -18.43 -0.79
N ASP A 235 18.81 -18.54 0.51
CA ASP A 235 19.53 -19.46 1.42
C ASP A 235 19.18 -20.94 1.18
N GLY A 236 18.10 -21.19 0.44
CA GLY A 236 17.62 -22.53 0.07
C GLY A 236 16.61 -22.46 -1.08
N PRO A 237 16.03 -23.60 -1.48
CA PRO A 237 15.00 -23.63 -2.51
C PRO A 237 13.82 -22.71 -2.17
N THR A 238 13.40 -21.92 -3.14
CA THR A 238 12.19 -21.10 -3.04
C THR A 238 11.01 -21.77 -3.74
N VAL A 239 9.80 -21.42 -3.30
CA VAL A 239 8.54 -21.87 -3.92
C VAL A 239 7.88 -20.74 -4.72
N THR A 240 6.92 -21.08 -5.57
CA THR A 240 6.09 -20.11 -6.27
C THR A 240 5.30 -19.21 -5.31
N THR A 241 4.96 -18.00 -5.77
CA THR A 241 4.03 -17.12 -5.04
C THR A 241 2.59 -17.62 -5.10
N GLN A 242 2.19 -18.35 -6.14
CA GLN A 242 0.81 -18.79 -6.34
C GLN A 242 0.31 -19.62 -5.15
N GLY A 243 -0.82 -19.23 -4.59
CA GLY A 243 -1.43 -19.84 -3.41
C GLY A 243 -0.80 -19.43 -2.08
N ARG A 244 0.17 -18.51 -2.04
CA ARG A 244 0.74 -17.94 -0.80
C ARG A 244 0.07 -16.61 -0.45
N VAL A 245 0.44 -16.02 0.69
CA VAL A 245 -0.20 -14.77 1.15
C VAL A 245 -0.07 -13.62 0.14
N LEU A 246 1.09 -13.47 -0.50
CA LEU A 246 1.23 -12.69 -1.73
C LEU A 246 1.11 -13.69 -2.87
N ASP A 247 -0.07 -13.75 -3.50
CA ASP A 247 -0.36 -14.74 -4.53
C ASP A 247 0.35 -14.38 -5.83
N HIS A 248 0.21 -13.11 -6.22
CA HIS A 248 0.85 -12.58 -7.42
C HIS A 248 1.10 -11.07 -7.31
N ILE A 249 2.01 -10.63 -8.16
CA ILE A 249 2.22 -9.22 -8.47
C ILE A 249 1.55 -8.87 -9.80
N GLY A 250 1.24 -7.61 -9.99
CA GLY A 250 0.56 -7.11 -11.18
C GLY A 250 1.30 -6.00 -11.87
N PHE A 251 1.38 -6.09 -13.20
CA PHE A 251 1.79 -4.97 -14.05
C PHE A 251 0.64 -4.54 -14.93
N ASP A 252 0.45 -3.22 -15.04
CA ASP A 252 -0.44 -2.69 -16.06
C ASP A 252 0.36 -2.35 -17.32
N VAL A 253 -0.27 -2.63 -18.45
CA VAL A 253 0.32 -2.58 -19.77
C VAL A 253 -0.63 -1.88 -20.73
N LYS A 254 -0.08 -1.01 -21.57
CA LYS A 254 -0.81 -0.44 -22.71
C LYS A 254 -0.98 -1.49 -23.81
N ASN A 255 -2.21 -1.69 -24.30
CA ASN A 255 -2.54 -2.65 -25.36
C ASN A 255 -2.11 -4.08 -24.99
N LEU A 256 -2.80 -4.66 -24.01
CA LEU A 256 -2.44 -5.97 -23.47
C LEU A 256 -2.58 -7.07 -24.52
N GLU A 257 -3.52 -6.98 -25.46
CA GLU A 257 -3.65 -7.97 -26.52
C GLU A 257 -2.38 -8.07 -27.37
N ALA A 258 -1.83 -6.94 -27.80
CA ALA A 258 -0.59 -6.92 -28.56
C ALA A 258 0.61 -7.34 -27.69
N PHE A 259 0.61 -6.99 -26.41
CA PHE A 259 1.64 -7.42 -25.48
C PHE A 259 1.65 -8.94 -25.30
N CYS A 260 0.48 -9.57 -25.12
CA CYS A 260 0.35 -11.02 -25.03
C CYS A 260 0.89 -11.74 -26.27
N LYS A 261 0.58 -11.22 -27.48
CA LYS A 261 1.14 -11.76 -28.73
C LYS A 261 2.68 -11.68 -28.76
N LYS A 262 3.28 -10.63 -28.21
CA LYS A 262 4.74 -10.51 -28.08
C LYS A 262 5.32 -11.51 -27.08
N LEU A 263 4.64 -11.74 -25.95
CA LEU A 263 5.04 -12.75 -24.96
C LEU A 263 5.06 -14.16 -25.58
N GLU A 264 3.98 -14.54 -26.26
CA GLU A 264 3.87 -15.85 -26.92
C GLU A 264 4.92 -16.00 -28.03
N ALA A 265 5.14 -14.96 -28.84
CA ALA A 265 6.20 -14.96 -29.86
C ALA A 265 7.63 -15.08 -29.25
N ALA A 266 7.81 -14.62 -28.01
CA ALA A 266 9.04 -14.80 -27.24
C ALA A 266 9.14 -16.16 -26.52
N GLY A 267 8.16 -17.05 -26.72
CA GLY A 267 8.11 -18.38 -26.10
C GLY A 267 7.61 -18.37 -24.65
N ILE A 268 7.05 -17.26 -24.18
CA ILE A 268 6.47 -17.16 -22.83
C ILE A 268 5.05 -17.71 -22.89
N LYS A 269 4.77 -18.72 -22.07
CA LYS A 269 3.45 -19.33 -21.95
C LYS A 269 2.51 -18.41 -21.18
N LEU A 270 1.31 -18.19 -21.72
CA LEU A 270 0.19 -17.62 -20.96
C LEU A 270 -0.47 -18.74 -20.14
N ASP A 271 -0.43 -18.63 -18.82
CA ASP A 271 -1.13 -19.56 -17.93
C ASP A 271 -2.64 -19.30 -17.94
N ARG A 272 -3.01 -18.03 -18.10
CA ARG A 272 -4.36 -17.62 -18.45
C ARG A 272 -4.28 -16.78 -19.73
N PRO A 273 -4.92 -17.21 -20.84
CA PRO A 273 -4.96 -16.44 -22.08
C PRO A 273 -5.55 -15.05 -21.87
N TYR A 274 -5.23 -14.14 -22.79
CA TYR A 274 -5.80 -12.80 -22.80
C TYR A 274 -7.33 -12.85 -22.89
N THR A 275 -7.97 -12.10 -21.99
CA THR A 275 -9.41 -11.84 -22.03
C THR A 275 -9.66 -10.36 -21.82
N LYS A 276 -10.71 -9.82 -22.44
CA LYS A 276 -11.19 -8.46 -22.18
C LYS A 276 -12.66 -8.50 -21.75
N ASN A 277 -12.98 -7.88 -20.63
CA ASN A 277 -14.37 -7.82 -20.16
C ASN A 277 -15.14 -6.67 -20.84
N ALA A 278 -16.46 -6.61 -20.60
CA ALA A 278 -17.34 -5.58 -21.17
C ALA A 278 -16.96 -4.15 -20.75
N GLN A 279 -16.29 -3.99 -19.60
CA GLN A 279 -15.77 -2.71 -19.10
C GLN A 279 -14.42 -2.34 -19.73
N GLY A 280 -13.91 -3.15 -20.66
CA GLY A 280 -12.65 -2.90 -21.36
C GLY A 280 -11.40 -3.25 -20.56
N VAL A 281 -11.53 -3.92 -19.41
CA VAL A 281 -10.38 -4.41 -18.63
C VAL A 281 -9.83 -5.67 -19.28
N GLY A 282 -8.58 -5.59 -19.73
CA GLY A 282 -7.79 -6.71 -20.23
C GLY A 282 -7.08 -7.43 -19.08
N LEU A 283 -7.00 -8.76 -19.16
CA LEU A 283 -6.38 -9.60 -18.15
C LEU A 283 -5.70 -10.83 -18.78
N ALA A 284 -4.46 -11.10 -18.39
CA ALA A 284 -3.70 -12.32 -18.71
C ALA A 284 -2.81 -12.70 -17.51
N PHE A 285 -2.35 -13.95 -17.46
CA PHE A 285 -1.39 -14.39 -16.45
C PHE A 285 -0.24 -15.16 -17.07
N ILE A 286 0.93 -14.99 -16.45
CA ILE A 286 2.14 -15.75 -16.74
C ILE A 286 2.84 -16.12 -15.44
N HIS A 287 3.77 -17.06 -15.52
CA HIS A 287 4.87 -17.18 -14.56
C HIS A 287 6.16 -16.63 -15.15
N ASP A 288 6.98 -16.01 -14.31
CA ASP A 288 8.41 -15.89 -14.64
C ASP A 288 9.09 -17.28 -14.57
N PRO A 289 10.31 -17.43 -15.13
CA PRO A 289 11.03 -18.70 -15.09
C PRO A 289 11.36 -19.25 -13.69
N TRP A 290 11.25 -18.44 -12.63
CA TRP A 290 11.59 -18.78 -11.25
C TRP A 290 10.38 -19.02 -10.35
N GLY A 291 9.17 -18.86 -10.89
CA GLY A 291 7.91 -19.18 -10.23
C GLY A 291 7.14 -17.99 -9.66
N THR A 292 7.49 -16.75 -10.00
CA THR A 292 6.63 -15.60 -9.64
C THR A 292 5.38 -15.65 -10.50
N TYR A 293 4.21 -15.68 -9.88
CA TYR A 293 2.94 -15.56 -10.59
C TYR A 293 2.65 -14.08 -10.87
N ILE A 294 2.38 -13.75 -12.13
CA ILE A 294 2.27 -12.36 -12.60
C ILE A 294 0.94 -12.18 -13.32
N GLU A 295 0.15 -11.23 -12.81
CA GLU A 295 -1.04 -10.73 -13.48
C GLU A 295 -0.65 -9.56 -14.39
N ILE A 296 -1.10 -9.60 -15.65
CA ILE A 296 -0.89 -8.50 -16.60
C ILE A 296 -2.24 -7.92 -16.95
N ASN A 297 -2.38 -6.61 -16.76
CA ASN A 297 -3.64 -5.90 -16.91
C ASN A 297 -3.57 -4.82 -17.97
N GLU A 298 -4.72 -4.53 -18.57
CA GLU A 298 -4.98 -3.26 -19.24
C GLU A 298 -6.24 -2.65 -18.63
N ARG A 299 -6.12 -1.49 -17.99
CA ARG A 299 -7.23 -0.82 -17.31
C ARG A 299 -7.53 0.50 -18.01
N PRO A 300 -8.76 0.73 -18.49
CA PRO A 300 -9.16 2.02 -19.07
C PRO A 300 -9.00 3.18 -18.09
N ASN A 301 -9.23 2.91 -16.80
CA ASN A 301 -9.07 3.85 -15.68
C ASN A 301 -8.22 3.17 -14.60
N ALA A 302 -6.90 3.13 -14.79
CA ALA A 302 -6.01 2.51 -13.81
C ALA A 302 -6.18 3.17 -12.44
N VAL A 303 -6.49 2.39 -11.39
CA VAL A 303 -7.02 2.88 -10.09
C VAL A 303 -6.01 3.69 -9.27
N TYR A 304 -4.73 3.64 -9.65
CA TYR A 304 -3.65 4.46 -9.10
C TYR A 304 -3.39 5.74 -9.93
N ILE A 305 -4.07 5.93 -11.07
CA ILE A 305 -4.33 7.22 -11.70
C ILE A 305 -5.67 7.70 -11.15
N GLN A 306 -5.68 8.55 -10.12
CA GLN A 306 -6.91 9.32 -9.91
C GLN A 306 -7.02 10.34 -11.04
N THR A 307 -7.99 10.13 -11.94
CA THR A 307 -8.60 11.26 -12.65
C THR A 307 -9.21 12.15 -11.59
N THR A 308 -8.76 13.39 -11.50
CA THR A 308 -9.52 14.44 -10.83
C THR A 308 -10.94 14.39 -11.39
N SER A 309 -11.92 14.02 -10.56
CA SER A 309 -13.32 14.30 -10.87
C SER A 309 -13.42 15.80 -11.13
N GLY A 310 -14.03 16.15 -12.26
CA GLY A 310 -13.97 17.48 -12.87
C GLY A 310 -14.27 18.64 -11.93
N GLU A 311 -13.61 19.75 -12.23
CA GLU A 311 -14.23 21.08 -12.16
C GLU A 311 -15.07 21.31 -13.42
#